data_AF-A0A382CRT2-F1
#
_entry.id   AF-A0A382CRT2-F1
#
_cell.length_a   1.000
_cell.length_b   1.000
_cell.length_c   1.000
_cell.angle_alpha   90.00
_cell.angle_beta   90.00
_cell.angle_gamma   90.00
#
_symmetry.space_group_name_H-M   'P 1'
#
loop_
_entity.id
_entity.type
_entity.pdbx_description
1 polymer ?
#
loop_
_entity_poly.entity_id
_entity_poly.type
_entity_poly.pdbx_seq_one_letter_code
_entity_poly.pdbx_strand_id
1 'polypeptide(L)' 'VELKEKFTETDVDSLGFEELDETISGLYRDALNALTALGYKKQHSNQALDKVEKSGELDGELEAVIKKALQHLMV' A
#
# COMPACT_ATOMS: atom_id res chain seq x y z
N VAL A 1 -19.62 25.41 20.25
CA VAL A 1 -19.66 24.48 19.11
C VAL A 1 -18.26 23.91 18.98
N GLU A 2 -18.07 22.68 19.46
CA GLU A 2 -16.76 22.02 19.49
C GLU A 2 -16.58 21.25 18.18
N LEU A 3 -15.93 21.87 17.21
CA LEU A 3 -15.35 21.12 16.09
C LEU A 3 -14.04 20.55 16.61
N LYS A 4 -14.13 19.35 17.18
CA LYS A 4 -12.99 18.49 17.46
C LYS A 4 -12.41 18.12 16.09
N GLU A 5 -11.61 19.03 15.55
CA GLU A 5 -10.88 18.86 14.31
C GLU A 5 -10.14 17.54 14.41
N LYS A 6 -10.66 16.55 13.70
CA LYS A 6 -10.04 15.24 13.55
C LYS A 6 -8.89 15.44 12.56
N PHE A 7 -7.90 16.25 12.96
CA PHE A 7 -6.57 16.23 12.37
C PHE A 7 -6.08 14.81 12.59
N THR A 8 -6.21 13.99 11.57
CA THR A 8 -5.34 12.83 11.45
C THR A 8 -3.94 13.44 11.33
N GLU A 9 -3.16 13.39 12.41
CA GLU A 9 -1.71 13.36 12.32
C GLU A 9 -1.38 12.16 11.44
N THR A 10 -1.43 12.38 10.13
CA THR A 10 -0.66 11.59 9.20
C THR A 10 0.75 12.04 9.50
N ASP A 11 1.47 11.27 10.31
CA ASP A 11 2.92 11.29 10.35
C ASP A 11 3.40 11.17 8.90
N VAL A 12 3.63 12.33 8.29
CA VAL A 12 4.21 12.51 6.96
C VAL A 12 5.72 12.29 6.99
N ASP A 13 6.22 11.64 8.05
CA ASP A 13 7.66 11.50 8.28
C ASP A 13 8.28 10.29 7.57
N SER A 14 7.62 9.81 6.51
CA SER A 14 8.30 9.07 5.47
C SER A 14 7.46 8.98 4.20
N LEU A 15 7.57 10.00 3.34
CA LEU A 15 7.65 9.75 1.89
C LEU A 15 9.04 9.17 1.56
N GLY A 16 9.60 8.33 2.45
CA GLY A 16 10.90 7.72 2.36
C GLY A 16 10.91 6.82 1.14
N PHE A 17 11.42 7.39 0.06
CA PHE A 17 12.05 6.64 -1.01
C PHE A 17 13.26 5.93 -0.40
N GLU A 18 13.04 4.90 0.41
CA GLU A 18 14.02 3.86 0.68
C GLU A 18 14.16 3.10 -0.64
N GLU A 19 14.99 3.67 -1.52
CA GLU A 19 15.76 2.90 -2.47
C GLU A 19 16.70 1.99 -1.67
N LEU A 20 16.94 0.78 -2.21
CA LEU A 20 17.85 -0.28 -1.75
C LEU A 20 17.20 -1.56 -1.19
N ASP A 21 16.14 -2.02 -1.84
CA ASP A 21 16.00 -3.46 -2.05
C ASP A 21 15.67 -3.73 -3.52
N GLU A 22 16.71 -3.99 -4.33
CA GLU A 22 16.58 -4.32 -5.76
C GLU A 22 15.76 -5.61 -6.01
N THR A 23 15.37 -6.34 -4.95
CA THR A 23 14.52 -7.54 -5.07
C THR A 23 13.03 -7.21 -5.11
N ILE A 24 12.63 -6.02 -4.65
CA ILE A 24 11.23 -5.61 -4.63
C ILE A 24 10.85 -5.00 -5.99
N SER A 25 9.90 -5.64 -6.67
CA SER A 25 9.37 -5.16 -7.95
C SER A 25 8.85 -3.72 -7.85
N GLY A 26 9.13 -2.88 -8.85
CA GLY A 26 8.59 -1.51 -8.91
C GLY A 26 7.06 -1.49 -8.79
N LEU A 27 6.38 -2.49 -9.35
CA LEU A 27 4.93 -2.70 -9.21
C LEU A 27 4.48 -2.86 -7.75
N TYR A 28 5.26 -3.57 -6.94
CA TYR A 28 4.97 -3.73 -5.51
C TYR A 28 5.00 -2.38 -4.81
N ARG A 29 6.04 -1.58 -5.07
CA ARG A 29 6.22 -0.27 -4.43
C ARG A 29 5.12 0.71 -4.86
N ASP A 30 4.79 0.74 -6.14
CA ASP A 30 3.71 1.58 -6.66
C ASP A 30 2.35 1.19 -6.08
N ALA A 31 2.07 -0.10 -5.96
CA ALA A 31 0.84 -0.58 -5.35
C ALA A 31 0.78 -0.26 -3.85
N LEU A 32 1.90 -0.39 -3.13
CA LEU A 32 2.00 -0.05 -1.71
C LEU A 32 1.72 1.44 -1.47
N ASN A 33 2.31 2.28 -2.31
CA ASN A 33 2.09 3.72 -2.28
C ASN A 33 0.63 4.07 -2.59
N ALA A 34 0.03 3.44 -3.60
CA ALA A 34 -1.39 3.66 -3.93
C ALA A 34 -2.31 3.24 -2.78
N LEU A 35 -2.10 2.07 -2.17
CA LEU A 35 -2.88 1.60 -1.01
C LEU A 35 -2.73 2.55 0.19
N THR A 36 -1.52 3.05 0.43
CA THR A 36 -1.28 4.02 1.51
C THR A 36 -1.97 5.35 1.22
N ALA A 37 -1.94 5.84 -0.02
CA ALA A 37 -2.65 7.04 -0.46
C ALA A 37 -4.18 6.91 -0.39
N LEU A 38 -4.72 5.69 -0.53
CA LEU A 38 -6.13 5.38 -0.30
C LEU A 38 -6.53 5.36 1.18
N GLY A 39 -5.58 5.50 2.10
CA GLY A 39 -5.81 5.55 3.55
C GLY A 39 -5.66 4.21 4.29
N TYR A 40 -5.17 3.16 3.62
CA TYR A 40 -4.84 1.90 4.28
C TYR A 40 -3.49 2.01 5.02
N LYS A 41 -3.40 1.38 6.20
CA LYS A 41 -2.13 1.36 6.95
C LYS A 41 -1.08 0.57 6.17
N LYS A 42 0.14 1.11 6.06
CA LYS A 42 1.29 0.49 5.39
C LYS A 42 1.49 -0.99 5.76
N GLN A 43 1.33 -1.34 7.05
CA GLN A 43 1.43 -2.74 7.49
C GLN A 43 0.39 -3.67 6.85
N HIS A 44 -0.87 -3.24 6.77
CA HIS A 44 -1.93 -4.04 6.13
C HIS A 44 -1.72 -4.11 4.62
N SER A 45 -1.34 -3.00 4.00
CA SER A 45 -1.02 -2.93 2.57
C SER A 45 0.13 -3.87 2.19
N ASN A 46 1.22 -3.88 2.99
CA ASN A 46 2.33 -4.84 2.80
C ASN A 46 1.86 -6.29 2.95
N GLN A 47 1.05 -6.59 3.96
CA GLN A 47 0.53 -7.95 4.14
C GLN A 47 -0.35 -8.41 2.98
N ALA A 48 -1.14 -7.49 2.41
CA ALA A 48 -1.98 -7.81 1.25
C ALA A 48 -1.13 -8.02 -0.01
N LEU A 49 -0.13 -7.16 -0.25
CA LEU A 49 0.77 -7.30 -1.40
C LEU A 49 1.67 -8.52 -1.29
N ASP A 50 2.15 -8.87 -0.10
CA ASP A 50 2.93 -10.08 0.14
C ASP A 50 2.12 -11.36 -0.17
N LYS A 51 0.80 -11.35 0.10
CA LYS A 51 -0.09 -12.45 -0.33
C LYS A 51 -0.21 -12.54 -1.85
N VAL A 52 -0.36 -11.39 -2.52
CA VAL A 52 -0.46 -11.30 -3.99
C VAL A 52 0.87 -11.71 -4.66
N GLU A 53 2.00 -11.36 -4.05
CA GLU A 53 3.33 -11.78 -4.53
C GLU A 53 3.53 -13.29 -4.36
N LYS A 54 3.19 -13.83 -3.18
CA LYS A 54 3.28 -15.27 -2.89
C LYS A 54 2.32 -16.12 -3.73
N SER A 55 1.18 -15.58 -4.15
CA SER A 55 0.28 -16.26 -5.09
C SER A 55 0.78 -16.20 -6.54
N GLY A 56 1.88 -15.49 -6.82
CA GLY A 56 2.40 -15.28 -8.17
C GLY A 56 1.51 -14.36 -9.00
N GLU A 57 0.71 -13.53 -8.34
CA GLU A 57 -0.30 -12.67 -8.96
C GLU A 57 0.12 -11.21 -9.05
N LEU A 58 1.35 -10.90 -8.62
CA LEU A 58 2.00 -9.60 -8.77
C LEU A 58 2.59 -9.46 -10.18
N ASP A 59 1.71 -9.61 -11.16
CA ASP A 59 2.01 -9.52 -12.58
C ASP A 59 0.91 -8.74 -13.29
N GLY A 60 1.28 -8.06 -14.39
CA GLY A 60 0.38 -7.22 -15.17
C GLY A 60 0.40 -5.74 -14.75
N GLU A 61 -0.73 -5.06 -14.94
CA GLU A 61 -0.85 -3.63 -14.69
C GLU A 61 -0.99 -3.29 -13.20
N LEU A 62 -0.47 -2.13 -12.80
CA LEU A 62 -0.57 -1.61 -11.44
C LEU A 62 -2.02 -1.61 -10.90
N GLU A 63 -2.99 -1.27 -11.75
CA GLU A 63 -4.42 -1.29 -11.38
C GLU A 63 -4.88 -2.69 -10.95
N ALA A 64 -4.47 -3.72 -11.69
CA ALA A 64 -4.85 -5.11 -11.39
C ALA A 64 -4.25 -5.55 -10.05
N VAL A 65 -2.99 -5.22 -9.78
CA VAL A 65 -2.31 -5.52 -8.51
C VAL A 65 -3.00 -4.81 -7.34
N ILE A 66 -3.35 -3.53 -7.49
CA ILE A 66 -4.08 -2.77 -6.47
C ILE A 66 -5.45 -3.40 -6.21
N LYS A 67 -6.21 -3.76 -7.24
CA LYS A 67 -7.53 -4.41 -7.10
C LYS A 67 -7.43 -5.73 -6.34
N LYS A 68 -6.44 -6.57 -6.65
CA LYS A 68 -6.21 -7.84 -5.94
C LYS A 68 -5.83 -7.62 -4.48
N ALA A 69 -4.93 -6.68 -4.21
CA ALA A 69 -4.54 -6.34 -2.85
C ALA A 69 -5.74 -5.80 -2.04
N LEU A 70 -6.59 -4.97 -2.65
CA LEU A 70 -7.83 -4.48 -2.05
C LEU A 70 -8.82 -5.61 -1.72
N GLN A 71 -8.93 -6.63 -2.57
CA GLN A 71 -9.74 -7.82 -2.26
C GLN A 71 -9.24 -8.55 -1.02
N HIS A 72 -7.93 -8.57 -0.75
CA HIS A 72 -7.38 -9.15 0.47
C HIS A 72 -7.53 -8.27 1.72
N LEU A 73 -7.81 -6.97 1.56
CA LEU A 73 -7.99 -6.01 2.65
C LEU A 73 -9.46 -5.84 3.08
N MET A 74 -10.40 -6.08 2.15
CA MET A 74 -11.85 -5.91 2.37
C MET A 74 -12.59 -7.21 2.74
N VAL A 75 -11.86 -8.30 3.03
CA VAL A 75 -12.41 -9.63 3.37
C VAL A 75 -12.10 -9.97 4.82
#